data_AF-A0A972JQ85-F1
#
_entry.id   AF-A0A972JQ85-F1
#
_cell.length_a   1.000
_cell.length_b   1.000
_cell.length_c   1.000
_cell.angle_alpha   90.00
_cell.angle_beta   90.00
_cell.angle_gamma   90.00
#
_symmetry.space_group_name_H-M   'P 1'
#
loop_
_entity.id
_entity.type
_entity.pdbx_description
1 polymer ?
#
loop_
_entity_poly.entity_id
_entity_poly.type
_entity_poly.pdbx_seq_one_letter_code
_entity_poly.pdbx_strand_id
1 'polypeptide(L)'
;MRNWATRIGAALIAALLATPVFATPPQVIHVEDQLFARNADTLFLLRRIIDNHGLHLVQQTDTLLIARSLSSSDDQTFHGVSRVIDYGPDGAPRVETLPLAAPANPYDVFADFGAWPVHVPDFWETADIALDATGFRVTAWGSGEERIYALSLDELTRRVTETLQAGRDALPLHRVGGGIGPDPYGPGLFDIRRDCIPGRFTTLFHAPGDPALAQLVCEEPRLGQTVRLWTLLPRL
;
A
#
# COMPACT_ATOMS: atom_id res chain seq x y z
N MET A 1 -58.06 34.03 7.36
CA MET A 1 -57.74 32.60 7.62
C MET A 1 -56.63 32.21 6.66
N ARG A 2 -55.39 32.05 7.15
CA ARG A 2 -54.17 31.85 6.34
C ARG A 2 -54.16 30.42 5.82
N ASN A 3 -53.91 30.21 4.52
CA ASN A 3 -53.96 28.89 3.88
C ASN A 3 -52.84 27.97 4.38
N TRP A 4 -53.14 27.11 5.33
CA TRP A 4 -52.22 26.08 5.83
C TRP A 4 -52.05 24.94 4.83
N ALA A 5 -53.07 24.70 3.99
CA ALA A 5 -53.07 23.68 2.95
C ALA A 5 -52.01 23.89 1.87
N THR A 6 -51.73 25.14 1.47
CA THR A 6 -50.67 25.44 0.48
C THR A 6 -49.26 25.24 1.02
N ARG A 7 -49.05 25.37 2.34
CA ARG A 7 -47.75 25.12 2.97
C ARG A 7 -47.43 23.64 3.09
N ILE A 8 -48.45 22.81 3.37
CA ILE A 8 -48.31 21.36 3.44
C ILE A 8 -48.04 20.79 2.04
N GLY A 9 -48.76 21.27 1.02
CA GLY A 9 -48.54 20.85 -0.38
C GLY A 9 -47.14 21.16 -0.88
N ALA A 10 -46.61 22.35 -0.59
CA ALA A 10 -45.25 22.74 -1.01
C ALA A 10 -44.14 21.93 -0.31
N ALA A 11 -44.31 21.59 0.98
CA ALA A 11 -43.35 20.77 1.72
C ALA A 11 -43.33 19.31 1.25
N LEU A 12 -44.50 18.75 0.89
CA LEU A 12 -44.59 17.38 0.37
C LEU A 12 -43.92 17.27 -1.01
N ILE A 13 -44.13 18.26 -1.89
CA ILE A 13 -43.50 18.31 -3.22
C ILE A 13 -41.98 18.48 -3.10
N ALA A 14 -41.50 19.32 -2.16
CA ALA A 14 -40.06 19.46 -1.91
C ALA A 14 -39.41 18.17 -1.36
N ALA A 15 -40.13 17.40 -0.54
CA ALA A 15 -39.67 16.10 -0.04
C ALA A 15 -39.71 15.00 -1.12
N LEU A 16 -40.66 15.05 -2.06
CA LEU A 16 -40.75 14.13 -3.21
C LEU A 16 -39.73 14.43 -4.32
N LEU A 17 -39.24 15.67 -4.39
CA LEU A 17 -38.18 16.09 -5.32
C LEU A 17 -36.77 15.92 -4.74
N ALA A 18 -36.64 15.50 -3.48
CA ALA A 18 -35.36 15.10 -2.91
C ALA A 18 -34.99 13.71 -3.47
N THR A 19 -34.50 13.68 -4.72
CA THR A 19 -33.86 12.49 -5.27
C THR A 19 -32.76 12.04 -4.31
N PRO A 20 -32.56 10.73 -4.08
CA PRO A 20 -31.42 10.28 -3.29
C PRO A 20 -30.16 10.85 -3.94
N VAL A 21 -29.52 11.78 -3.24
CA VAL A 21 -28.13 12.12 -3.51
C VAL A 21 -27.38 10.85 -3.16
N PHE A 22 -27.16 10.00 -4.17
CA PHE A 22 -26.16 8.95 -4.06
C PHE A 22 -24.85 9.70 -3.89
N ALA A 23 -24.45 9.88 -2.63
CA ALA A 23 -23.15 10.43 -2.31
C ALA A 23 -22.12 9.57 -3.05
N THR A 24 -21.32 10.22 -3.89
CA THR A 24 -20.10 9.60 -4.42
C THR A 24 -19.28 9.14 -3.22
N PRO A 25 -18.80 7.89 -3.19
CA PRO A 25 -18.04 7.42 -2.05
C PRO A 25 -16.75 8.24 -1.94
N PRO A 26 -16.14 8.32 -0.74
CA PRO A 26 -14.82 8.91 -0.63
C PRO A 26 -13.83 8.16 -1.52
N GLN A 27 -12.83 8.87 -2.05
CA GLN A 27 -11.72 8.22 -2.72
C GLN A 27 -10.82 7.57 -1.67
N VAL A 28 -10.58 6.28 -1.82
CA VAL A 28 -9.79 5.45 -0.91
C VAL A 28 -8.70 4.75 -1.70
N ILE A 29 -7.49 4.81 -1.17
CA ILE A 29 -6.31 4.17 -1.76
C ILE A 29 -5.76 3.13 -0.77
N HIS A 30 -5.49 1.94 -1.28
CA HIS A 30 -4.82 0.87 -0.55
C HIS A 30 -3.50 0.54 -1.23
N VAL A 31 -2.43 0.40 -0.44
CA VAL A 31 -1.13 -0.09 -0.91
C VAL A 31 -0.76 -1.36 -0.18
N GLU A 32 -0.31 -2.36 -0.92
CA GLU A 32 0.05 -3.65 -0.38
C GLU A 32 1.30 -4.19 -1.05
N ASP A 33 2.33 -4.41 -0.25
CA ASP A 33 3.53 -5.14 -0.64
C ASP A 33 3.34 -6.65 -0.42
N GLN A 34 3.73 -7.40 -1.43
CA GLN A 34 3.84 -8.85 -1.40
C GLN A 34 5.29 -9.26 -1.64
N LEU A 35 5.81 -10.16 -0.80
CA LEU A 35 7.10 -10.82 -1.07
C LEU A 35 6.96 -11.68 -2.32
N PHE A 36 7.89 -11.53 -3.26
CA PHE A 36 7.79 -12.22 -4.54
C PHE A 36 9.00 -13.12 -4.80
N ALA A 37 10.20 -12.56 -4.79
CA ALA A 37 11.42 -13.30 -5.05
C ALA A 37 12.60 -12.64 -4.33
N ARG A 38 13.75 -13.30 -4.33
CA ARG A 38 15.01 -12.69 -3.90
C ARG A 38 16.19 -13.35 -4.60
N ASN A 39 17.34 -12.72 -4.52
CA ASN A 39 18.62 -13.37 -4.74
C ASN A 39 19.53 -13.14 -3.50
N ALA A 40 20.85 -13.21 -3.69
CA ALA A 40 21.82 -13.04 -2.61
C ALA A 40 21.82 -11.64 -1.98
N ASP A 41 21.54 -10.59 -2.76
CA ASP A 41 21.69 -9.19 -2.34
C ASP A 41 20.42 -8.35 -2.45
N THR A 42 19.38 -8.89 -3.09
CA THR A 42 18.18 -8.14 -3.47
C THR A 42 16.92 -8.91 -3.10
N LEU A 43 15.98 -8.19 -2.49
CA LEU A 43 14.60 -8.61 -2.29
C LEU A 43 13.73 -7.98 -3.39
N PHE A 44 12.93 -8.80 -4.05
CA PHE A 44 11.95 -8.36 -5.04
C PHE A 44 10.55 -8.40 -4.43
N LEU A 45 9.84 -7.27 -4.51
CA LEU A 45 8.49 -7.08 -4.01
C LEU A 45 7.53 -6.80 -5.17
N LEU A 46 6.31 -7.29 -5.07
CA LEU A 46 5.20 -6.79 -5.87
C LEU A 46 4.36 -5.86 -5.01
N ARG A 47 4.28 -4.59 -5.42
CA ARG A 47 3.41 -3.60 -4.77
C ARG A 47 2.16 -3.41 -5.60
N ARG A 48 1.00 -3.58 -4.98
CA ARG A 48 -0.30 -3.22 -5.56
C ARG A 48 -0.77 -1.91 -4.96
N ILE A 49 -1.17 -0.98 -5.80
CA ILE A 49 -1.84 0.27 -5.44
C ILE A 49 -3.26 0.20 -6.00
N ILE A 50 -4.24 0.18 -5.11
CA ILE A 50 -5.65 0.01 -5.43
C ILE A 50 -6.37 1.33 -5.14
N ASP A 51 -7.08 1.88 -6.12
CA ASP A 51 -7.77 3.16 -6.04
C ASP A 51 -9.20 3.04 -6.55
N ASN A 52 -10.19 3.43 -5.74
CA ASN A 52 -11.59 3.40 -6.15
C ASN A 52 -12.04 4.66 -6.93
N HIS A 53 -11.17 5.66 -7.11
CA HIS A 53 -11.46 6.95 -7.75
C HIS A 53 -12.64 7.74 -7.15
N GLY A 54 -13.07 7.41 -5.93
CA GLY A 54 -14.30 7.96 -5.36
C GLY A 54 -15.55 7.52 -6.11
N LEU A 55 -15.53 6.31 -6.69
CA LEU A 55 -16.62 5.69 -7.43
C LEU A 55 -16.98 4.34 -6.79
N HIS A 56 -18.27 3.96 -6.84
CA HIS A 56 -18.77 2.75 -6.16
C HIS A 56 -18.32 1.44 -6.82
N LEU A 57 -18.12 1.46 -8.14
CA LEU A 57 -17.91 0.26 -8.96
C LEU A 57 -16.58 0.25 -9.70
N VAL A 58 -15.84 1.37 -9.65
CA VAL A 58 -14.57 1.49 -10.36
C VAL A 58 -13.45 1.16 -9.39
N GLN A 59 -12.53 0.32 -9.82
CA GLN A 59 -11.29 0.03 -9.11
C GLN A 59 -10.14 0.01 -10.10
N GLN A 60 -9.17 0.89 -9.91
CA GLN A 60 -7.88 0.79 -10.58
C GLN A 60 -6.92 0.00 -9.69
N THR A 61 -6.13 -0.89 -10.30
CA THR A 61 -5.04 -1.60 -9.66
C THR A 61 -3.77 -1.40 -10.48
N ASP A 62 -2.82 -0.68 -9.89
CA ASP A 62 -1.48 -0.51 -10.41
C ASP A 62 -0.56 -1.52 -9.71
N THR A 63 0.22 -2.27 -10.48
CA THR A 63 1.19 -3.23 -9.95
C THR A 63 2.59 -2.79 -10.32
N LEU A 64 3.47 -2.73 -9.32
CA LEU A 64 4.89 -2.38 -9.44
C LEU A 64 5.74 -3.58 -9.03
N LEU A 65 6.82 -3.81 -9.75
CA LEU A 65 7.96 -4.61 -9.31
C LEU A 65 8.98 -3.68 -8.65
N ILE A 66 9.34 -3.96 -7.42
CA ILE A 66 10.32 -3.19 -6.64
C ILE A 66 11.51 -4.10 -6.36
N ALA A 67 12.73 -3.63 -6.66
CA ALA A 67 13.96 -4.27 -6.23
C ALA A 67 14.54 -3.51 -5.05
N ARG A 68 14.78 -4.20 -3.94
CA ARG A 68 15.29 -3.61 -2.70
C ARG A 68 16.58 -4.28 -2.27
N SER A 69 17.60 -3.48 -1.97
CA SER A 69 18.85 -3.97 -1.43
C SER A 69 18.67 -4.61 -0.05
N LEU A 70 19.18 -5.81 0.14
CA LEU A 70 19.24 -6.46 1.46
C LEU A 70 20.32 -5.86 2.36
N SER A 71 21.33 -5.18 1.80
CA SER A 71 22.44 -4.61 2.58
C SER A 71 22.16 -3.19 3.06
N SER A 72 21.54 -2.35 2.21
CA SER A 72 21.23 -0.96 2.54
C SER A 72 19.76 -0.71 2.89
N SER A 73 18.90 -1.71 2.65
CA SER A 73 17.45 -1.64 2.79
C SER A 73 16.75 -0.65 1.84
N ASP A 74 17.47 -0.08 0.87
CA ASP A 74 16.94 0.93 -0.04
C ASP A 74 16.28 0.32 -1.28
N ASP A 75 15.21 0.94 -1.75
CA ASP A 75 14.60 0.60 -3.02
C ASP A 75 15.49 1.10 -4.17
N GLN A 76 15.98 0.18 -4.99
CA GLN A 76 16.89 0.46 -6.09
C GLN A 76 16.14 0.80 -7.38
N THR A 77 15.04 0.10 -7.65
CA THR A 77 14.26 0.27 -8.89
C THR A 77 12.78 0.06 -8.65
N PHE A 78 11.96 0.78 -9.41
CA PHE A 78 10.52 0.60 -9.52
C PHE A 78 10.14 0.45 -10.98
N HIS A 79 9.50 -0.66 -11.33
CA HIS A 79 9.03 -0.92 -12.69
C HIS A 79 7.54 -1.21 -12.68
N GLY A 80 6.77 -0.52 -13.54
CA GLY A 80 5.37 -0.84 -13.73
C GLY A 80 5.21 -2.22 -14.37
N VAL A 81 4.40 -3.08 -13.77
CA VAL A 81 4.06 -4.41 -14.29
C VAL A 81 2.76 -4.33 -15.07
N SER A 82 1.73 -3.73 -14.47
CA SER A 82 0.41 -3.60 -15.09
C SER A 82 -0.38 -2.45 -14.47
N ARG A 83 -1.30 -1.89 -15.27
CA ARG A 83 -2.35 -1.00 -14.81
C ARG A 83 -3.68 -1.50 -15.35
N VAL A 84 -4.60 -1.82 -14.46
CA VAL A 84 -5.90 -2.38 -14.80
C VAL A 84 -6.99 -1.56 -14.13
N ILE A 85 -8.05 -1.22 -14.87
CA ILE A 85 -9.28 -0.62 -14.34
C ILE A 85 -10.40 -1.64 -14.49
N ASP A 86 -11.05 -2.01 -13.40
CA ASP A 86 -12.35 -2.68 -13.40
C ASP A 86 -13.42 -1.60 -13.24
N TYR A 87 -14.31 -1.47 -14.22
CA TYR A 87 -15.45 -0.54 -14.22
C TYR A 87 -16.71 -1.14 -13.57
N GLY A 88 -16.61 -2.36 -13.07
CA GLY A 88 -17.69 -3.08 -12.41
C GLY A 88 -18.57 -3.88 -13.38
N PRO A 89 -19.59 -4.58 -12.86
CA PRO A 89 -20.35 -5.58 -13.62
C PRO A 89 -21.06 -5.02 -14.86
N ASP A 90 -21.46 -3.74 -14.82
CA ASP A 90 -22.18 -3.05 -15.90
C ASP A 90 -21.24 -2.22 -16.81
N GLY A 91 -19.93 -2.26 -16.56
CA GLY A 91 -18.94 -1.54 -17.35
C GLY A 91 -18.80 -2.09 -18.78
N ALA A 92 -18.62 -1.20 -19.76
CA ALA A 92 -18.36 -1.56 -21.15
C ALA A 92 -17.18 -0.71 -21.71
N PRO A 93 -15.94 -1.24 -21.76
CA PRO A 93 -15.54 -2.58 -21.30
C PRO A 93 -15.64 -2.74 -19.79
N ARG A 94 -15.83 -3.98 -19.31
CA ARG A 94 -15.83 -4.27 -17.87
C ARG A 94 -14.45 -4.04 -17.27
N VAL A 95 -13.42 -4.58 -17.92
CA VAL A 95 -12.02 -4.44 -17.51
C VAL A 95 -11.24 -3.83 -18.65
N GLU A 96 -10.45 -2.82 -18.34
CA GLU A 96 -9.52 -2.19 -19.27
C GLU A 96 -8.09 -2.30 -18.72
N THR A 97 -7.16 -2.79 -19.55
CA THR A 97 -5.74 -2.73 -19.25
C THR A 97 -5.15 -1.51 -19.93
N LEU A 98 -4.60 -0.59 -19.15
CA LEU A 98 -3.99 0.62 -19.69
C LEU A 98 -2.54 0.35 -20.10
N PRO A 99 -2.10 0.87 -21.26
CA PRO A 99 -0.75 0.65 -21.74
C PRO A 99 0.28 1.33 -20.82
N LEU A 100 1.39 0.63 -20.57
CA LEU A 100 2.58 1.17 -19.92
C LEU A 100 3.69 1.35 -20.97
N ALA A 101 4.55 2.35 -20.79
CA ALA A 101 5.62 2.63 -21.76
C ALA A 101 6.66 1.49 -21.85
N ALA A 102 6.97 0.84 -20.72
CA ALA A 102 7.91 -0.27 -20.63
C ALA A 102 7.47 -1.21 -19.48
N PRO A 103 6.42 -2.03 -19.68
CA PRO A 103 5.96 -2.94 -18.64
C PRO A 103 7.02 -4.01 -18.37
N ALA A 104 7.35 -4.21 -17.10
CA ALA A 104 8.19 -5.33 -16.67
C ALA A 104 7.35 -6.60 -16.54
N ASN A 105 7.86 -7.72 -17.02
CA ASN A 105 7.36 -9.03 -16.62
C ASN A 105 8.06 -9.44 -15.32
N PRO A 106 7.33 -9.56 -14.18
CA PRO A 106 7.97 -9.83 -12.91
C PRO A 106 8.67 -11.19 -12.87
N TYR A 107 8.27 -12.14 -13.71
CA TYR A 107 8.91 -13.47 -13.78
C TYR A 107 10.30 -13.44 -14.43
N ASP A 108 10.67 -12.36 -15.11
CA ASP A 108 12.01 -12.23 -15.71
C ASP A 108 13.09 -12.17 -14.62
N VAL A 109 12.76 -11.79 -13.38
CA VAL A 109 13.71 -11.77 -12.26
C VAL A 109 14.35 -13.13 -11.97
N PHE A 110 13.64 -14.23 -12.25
CA PHE A 110 14.16 -15.58 -12.03
C PHE A 110 15.27 -15.92 -13.04
N ALA A 111 15.10 -15.52 -14.31
CA ALA A 111 16.06 -15.80 -15.36
C ALA A 111 17.20 -14.79 -15.37
N ASP A 112 16.88 -13.50 -15.24
CA ASP A 112 17.82 -12.40 -15.47
C ASP A 112 18.66 -12.08 -14.23
N PHE A 113 18.10 -12.29 -13.03
CA PHE A 113 18.76 -11.97 -11.75
C PHE A 113 19.09 -13.21 -10.92
N GLY A 114 18.85 -14.41 -11.45
CA GLY A 114 19.05 -15.67 -10.74
C GLY A 114 18.27 -15.73 -9.42
N ALA A 115 17.12 -15.04 -9.37
CA ALA A 115 16.30 -15.00 -8.17
C ALA A 115 15.62 -16.35 -7.92
N TRP A 116 15.15 -16.55 -6.70
CA TRP A 116 14.32 -17.67 -6.28
C TRP A 116 13.07 -17.16 -5.56
N PRO A 117 11.95 -17.90 -5.60
CA PRO A 117 10.71 -17.46 -5.00
C PRO A 117 10.86 -17.30 -3.48
N VAL A 118 10.17 -16.29 -2.95
CA VAL A 118 10.03 -16.05 -1.52
C VAL A 118 8.56 -16.14 -1.18
N HIS A 119 8.24 -16.81 -0.08
CA HIS A 119 6.91 -16.79 0.49
C HIS A 119 6.99 -16.15 1.87
N VAL A 120 5.87 -15.56 2.30
CA VAL A 120 5.72 -15.18 3.71
C VAL A 120 5.81 -16.48 4.51
N PRO A 121 6.81 -16.65 5.40
CA PRO A 121 6.91 -17.88 6.15
C PRO A 121 5.76 -18.01 7.14
N ASP A 122 5.24 -19.23 7.28
CA ASP A 122 4.20 -19.57 8.27
C ASP A 122 4.77 -19.71 9.69
N PHE A 123 6.09 -19.59 9.85
CA PHE A 123 6.80 -19.82 11.09
C PHE A 123 7.21 -18.52 11.78
N TRP A 124 6.98 -18.47 13.09
CA TRP A 124 7.34 -17.39 13.99
C TRP A 124 8.47 -17.90 14.89
N GLU A 125 9.67 -17.35 14.73
CA GLU A 125 10.61 -17.35 15.85
C GLU A 125 10.05 -16.41 16.92
N THR A 126 10.20 -16.74 18.20
CA THR A 126 9.78 -15.86 19.28
C THR A 126 10.54 -14.53 19.16
N ALA A 127 9.81 -13.47 18.81
CA ALA A 127 10.35 -12.15 18.67
C ALA A 127 9.38 -11.12 19.23
N ASP A 128 9.91 -10.14 19.96
CA ASP A 128 9.15 -8.97 20.38
C ASP A 128 9.29 -7.91 19.30
N ILE A 129 8.14 -7.38 18.89
CA ILE A 129 8.05 -6.42 17.81
C ILE A 129 7.40 -5.16 18.38
N ALA A 130 8.06 -4.04 18.23
CA ALA A 130 7.59 -2.77 18.76
C ALA A 130 7.81 -1.64 17.75
N LEU A 131 6.80 -0.78 17.62
CA LEU A 131 6.91 0.52 17.00
C LEU A 131 6.62 1.56 18.09
N ASP A 132 7.63 2.36 18.45
CA ASP A 132 7.50 3.39 19.47
C ASP A 132 8.23 4.69 19.07
N ALA A 133 8.41 5.61 20.01
CA ALA A 133 9.06 6.90 19.74
C ALA A 133 10.55 6.77 19.37
N THR A 134 11.18 5.64 19.65
CA THR A 134 12.58 5.35 19.27
C THR A 134 12.68 4.77 17.86
N GLY A 135 11.64 4.06 17.41
CA GLY A 135 11.56 3.54 16.05
C GLY A 135 10.89 2.18 15.97
N PHE A 136 11.22 1.44 14.91
CA PHE A 136 10.69 0.10 14.65
C PHE A 136 11.75 -0.93 14.98
N ARG A 137 11.47 -1.77 15.99
CA ARG A 137 12.41 -2.74 16.54
C ARG A 137 11.82 -4.14 16.53
N VAL A 138 12.68 -5.10 16.21
CA VAL A 138 12.43 -6.53 16.37
C VAL A 138 13.55 -7.11 17.23
N THR A 139 13.19 -7.69 18.37
CA THR A 139 14.09 -8.40 19.27
C THR A 139 13.80 -9.89 19.20
N ALA A 140 14.78 -10.68 18.81
CA ALA A 140 14.64 -12.12 18.64
C ALA A 140 15.49 -12.92 19.62
N TRP A 141 14.91 -14.01 20.12
CA TRP A 141 15.61 -14.96 20.97
C TRP A 141 15.69 -16.30 20.26
N GLY A 142 16.85 -16.56 19.63
CA GLY A 142 17.11 -17.80 18.90
C GLY A 142 18.56 -18.24 19.14
N SER A 143 18.80 -19.55 19.15
CA SER A 143 20.15 -20.15 19.33
C SER A 143 20.91 -19.76 20.62
N GLY A 144 20.23 -19.19 21.63
CA GLY A 144 20.85 -18.79 22.89
C GLY A 144 21.46 -17.37 22.90
N GLU A 145 21.25 -16.57 21.85
CA GLU A 145 21.70 -15.18 21.75
C GLU A 145 20.51 -14.25 21.47
N GLU A 146 20.47 -13.09 22.12
CA GLU A 146 19.54 -12.01 21.81
C GLU A 146 20.04 -11.26 20.57
N ARG A 147 19.19 -11.14 19.55
CA ARG A 147 19.48 -10.39 18.32
C ARG A 147 18.48 -9.26 18.18
N ILE A 148 18.97 -8.04 18.04
CA ILE A 148 18.12 -6.84 17.91
C ILE A 148 18.28 -6.26 16.52
N TYR A 149 17.16 -5.97 15.87
CA TYR A 149 17.09 -5.31 14.57
C TYR A 149 16.25 -4.06 14.71
N ALA A 150 16.69 -2.93 14.15
CA ALA A 150 15.93 -1.70 14.30
C ALA A 150 16.19 -0.68 13.19
N LEU A 151 15.16 0.14 12.94
CA LEU A 151 15.28 1.44 12.29
C LEU A 151 14.82 2.52 13.27
N SER A 152 15.51 3.67 13.29
CA SER A 152 15.00 4.83 14.02
C SER A 152 13.69 5.32 13.41
N LEU A 153 12.89 6.04 14.19
CA LEU A 153 11.63 6.59 13.70
C LEU A 153 11.83 7.54 12.49
N ASP A 154 12.88 8.37 12.53
CA ASP A 154 13.22 9.28 11.43
C ASP A 154 13.57 8.52 10.15
N GLU A 155 14.38 7.47 10.28
CA GLU A 155 14.81 6.66 9.16
C GLU A 155 13.65 5.84 8.57
N LEU A 156 12.79 5.29 9.43
CA LEU A 156 11.57 4.63 8.99
C LEU A 156 10.65 5.61 8.25
N THR A 157 10.42 6.79 8.81
CA THR A 157 9.56 7.82 8.21
C THR A 157 10.09 8.24 6.85
N ARG A 158 11.40 8.46 6.74
CA ARG A 158 12.08 8.78 5.49
C ARG A 158 11.89 7.67 4.45
N ARG A 159 12.17 6.41 4.81
CA ARG A 159 12.03 5.26 3.90
C ARG A 159 10.60 5.05 3.43
N VAL A 160 9.61 5.16 4.33
CA VAL A 160 8.19 5.05 3.97
C VAL A 160 7.79 6.19 3.02
N THR A 161 8.19 7.42 3.32
CA THR A 161 7.95 8.58 2.45
C THR A 161 8.53 8.34 1.06
N GLU A 162 9.81 7.98 0.97
CA GLU A 162 10.52 7.79 -0.29
C GLU A 162 9.96 6.63 -1.12
N THR A 163 9.68 5.47 -0.50
CA THR A 163 9.16 4.30 -1.23
C THR A 163 7.76 4.57 -1.80
N LEU A 164 6.90 5.27 -1.07
CA LEU A 164 5.57 5.61 -1.54
C LEU A 164 5.63 6.64 -2.67
N GLN A 165 6.51 7.65 -2.55
CA GLN A 165 6.74 8.66 -3.59
C GLN A 165 7.32 8.02 -4.86
N ALA A 166 8.37 7.23 -4.75
CA ALA A 166 9.01 6.58 -5.89
C ALA A 166 8.06 5.64 -6.63
N GLY A 167 7.15 4.96 -5.91
CA GLY A 167 6.09 4.17 -6.54
C GLY A 167 5.15 5.02 -7.39
N ARG A 168 4.81 6.24 -6.95
CA ARG A 168 3.99 7.18 -7.74
C ARG A 168 4.75 7.85 -8.87
N ASP A 169 6.04 8.09 -8.70
CA ASP A 169 6.87 8.59 -9.79
C ASP A 169 6.98 7.55 -10.91
N ALA A 170 7.08 6.26 -10.56
CA ALA A 170 7.14 5.16 -11.51
C ALA A 170 5.79 4.87 -12.20
N LEU A 171 4.69 4.95 -11.46
CA LEU A 171 3.33 4.84 -11.99
C LEU A 171 2.47 6.02 -11.50
N PRO A 172 2.52 7.18 -12.21
CA PRO A 172 1.77 8.37 -11.85
C PRO A 172 0.27 8.12 -11.85
N LEU A 173 -0.45 8.84 -10.98
CA LEU A 173 -1.91 8.77 -10.87
C LEU A 173 -2.57 8.89 -12.25
N HIS A 174 -3.34 7.86 -12.61
CA HIS A 174 -4.30 7.94 -13.70
C HIS A 174 -5.65 8.34 -13.10
N ARG A 175 -6.41 9.21 -13.76
CA ARG A 175 -7.69 9.71 -13.23
C ARG A 175 -8.85 9.15 -14.03
N VAL A 176 -9.81 8.57 -13.32
CA VAL A 176 -11.08 8.12 -13.88
C VAL A 176 -12.22 9.04 -13.41
N GLY A 177 -13.21 9.29 -14.26
CA GLY A 177 -14.43 10.00 -13.85
C GLY A 177 -14.29 11.51 -13.60
N GLY A 178 -13.21 12.12 -14.10
CA GLY A 178 -13.03 13.59 -14.02
C GLY A 178 -12.65 14.12 -12.64
N GLY A 179 -12.10 13.28 -11.75
CA GLY A 179 -11.68 13.69 -10.42
C GLY A 179 -10.75 14.91 -10.44
N ILE A 180 -11.22 16.03 -9.89
CA ILE A 180 -10.49 17.30 -9.79
C ILE A 180 -10.03 17.43 -8.33
N GLY A 181 -8.73 17.27 -8.08
CA GLY A 181 -8.17 17.34 -6.72
C GLY A 181 -6.73 16.85 -6.64
N PRO A 182 -6.00 17.10 -5.54
CA PRO A 182 -4.66 16.54 -5.34
C PRO A 182 -4.71 14.99 -5.31
N ASP A 183 -3.57 14.33 -5.55
CA ASP A 183 -3.46 12.89 -5.32
C ASP A 183 -3.77 12.62 -3.84
N PRO A 184 -4.82 11.83 -3.50
CA PRO A 184 -5.13 11.56 -2.10
C PRO A 184 -4.08 10.66 -1.43
N TYR A 185 -3.20 10.07 -2.23
CA TYR A 185 -2.04 9.35 -1.78
C TYR A 185 -0.79 10.23 -1.93
N GLY A 186 -0.25 10.63 -0.79
CA GLY A 186 1.01 11.37 -0.71
C GLY A 186 1.88 10.84 0.42
N PRO A 187 3.20 11.06 0.36
CA PRO A 187 4.13 10.52 1.35
C PRO A 187 3.91 11.05 2.77
N GLY A 188 3.29 12.23 2.92
CA GLY A 188 2.94 12.82 4.22
C GLY A 188 1.55 12.46 4.76
N LEU A 189 0.89 11.43 4.21
CA LEU A 189 -0.47 11.06 4.60
C LEU A 189 -0.55 10.43 6.00
N PHE A 190 0.50 9.72 6.41
CA PHE A 190 0.53 9.00 7.69
C PHE A 190 1.52 9.63 8.64
N ASP A 191 1.11 9.85 9.89
CA ASP A 191 2.05 9.98 11.00
C ASP A 191 2.48 8.57 11.40
N ILE A 192 3.71 8.18 11.07
CA ILE A 192 4.18 6.80 11.29
C ILE A 192 4.01 6.34 12.73
N ARG A 193 4.14 7.24 13.71
CA ARG A 193 4.02 6.88 15.12
C ARG A 193 2.57 6.70 15.55
N ARG A 194 1.65 7.49 15.00
CA ARG A 194 0.24 7.48 15.40
C ARG A 194 -0.60 6.51 14.59
N ASP A 195 -0.31 6.43 13.30
CA ASP A 195 -1.19 5.81 12.30
C ASP A 195 -0.68 4.42 11.87
N CYS A 196 0.54 4.02 12.26
CA CYS A 196 1.09 2.71 11.93
C CYS A 196 1.25 1.79 13.14
N ILE A 197 1.20 0.49 12.86
CA ILE A 197 1.45 -0.60 13.78
C ILE A 197 2.29 -1.69 13.09
N PRO A 198 3.03 -2.51 13.84
CA PRO A 198 3.61 -3.74 13.29
C PRO A 198 2.52 -4.68 12.79
N GLY A 199 2.73 -5.27 11.61
CA GLY A 199 1.84 -6.25 11.02
C GLY A 199 1.89 -7.61 11.74
N ARG A 200 0.89 -8.46 11.46
CA ARG A 200 0.83 -9.82 12.01
C ARG A 200 1.92 -10.74 11.47
N PHE A 201 2.45 -10.43 10.28
CA PHE A 201 3.49 -11.21 9.62
C PHE A 201 4.83 -10.51 9.80
N THR A 202 5.77 -11.19 10.42
CA THR A 202 7.15 -10.75 10.56
C THR A 202 8.04 -11.99 10.44
N THR A 203 9.08 -11.89 9.62
CA THR A 203 10.15 -12.91 9.57
C THR A 203 11.46 -12.29 9.99
N LEU A 204 12.23 -12.99 10.81
CA LEU A 204 13.49 -12.47 11.30
C LEU A 204 14.60 -12.45 10.25
N PHE A 205 14.52 -13.34 9.26
CA PHE A 205 15.42 -13.39 8.12
C PHE A 205 14.87 -14.46 7.16
N HIS A 206 15.10 -14.30 5.86
CA HIS A 206 14.75 -15.37 4.90
C HIS A 206 15.91 -16.38 4.73
N ALA A 207 17.14 -15.98 5.06
CA ALA A 207 18.34 -16.79 5.10
C ALA A 207 19.25 -16.31 6.25
N PRO A 208 20.07 -17.19 6.85
CA PRO A 208 20.98 -16.80 7.93
C PRO A 208 21.87 -15.62 7.53
N GLY A 209 21.86 -14.56 8.34
CA GLY A 209 22.66 -13.35 8.11
C GLY A 209 21.94 -12.24 7.34
N ASP A 210 20.71 -12.46 6.85
CA ASP A 210 19.89 -11.36 6.31
C ASP A 210 19.49 -10.35 7.40
N PRO A 211 19.13 -9.11 7.01
CA PRO A 211 18.32 -8.25 7.86
C PRO A 211 16.96 -8.89 8.21
N ALA A 212 16.36 -8.39 9.30
CA ALA A 212 14.99 -8.76 9.64
C ALA A 212 13.99 -8.11 8.70
N LEU A 213 12.89 -8.80 8.45
CA LEU A 213 11.86 -8.39 7.51
C LEU A 213 10.52 -8.35 8.25
N ALA A 214 10.07 -7.13 8.54
CA ALA A 214 8.87 -6.89 9.32
C ALA A 214 7.84 -6.13 8.49
N GLN A 215 6.57 -6.50 8.63
CA GLN A 215 5.50 -5.76 7.97
C GLN A 215 5.13 -4.53 8.81
N LEU A 216 5.02 -3.37 8.17
CA LEU A 216 4.44 -2.16 8.73
C LEU A 216 3.06 -1.95 8.13
N VAL A 217 2.04 -1.76 8.97
CA VAL A 217 0.67 -1.49 8.55
C VAL A 217 0.27 -0.11 9.04
N CYS A 218 -0.03 0.80 8.12
CA CYS A 218 -0.51 2.15 8.41
C CYS A 218 -1.95 2.30 7.97
N GLU A 219 -2.79 2.93 8.79
CA GLU A 219 -4.20 3.17 8.48
C GLU A 219 -4.54 4.63 8.78
N GLU A 220 -5.16 5.33 7.82
CA GLU A 220 -5.80 6.62 8.06
C GLU A 220 -7.29 6.36 8.30
N PRO A 221 -7.79 6.50 9.55
CA PRO A 221 -9.11 6.02 9.92
C PRO A 221 -10.28 6.89 9.41
N ARG A 222 -10.04 8.14 8.99
CA ARG A 222 -11.07 9.05 8.49
C ARG A 222 -11.41 8.80 7.02
N LEU A 223 -10.41 8.43 6.23
CA LEU A 223 -10.50 8.17 4.80
C LEU A 223 -10.50 6.67 4.50
N GLY A 224 -10.13 5.81 5.46
CA GLY A 224 -10.05 4.36 5.28
C GLY A 224 -8.86 3.92 4.42
N GLN A 225 -7.87 4.80 4.23
CA GLN A 225 -6.67 4.49 3.45
C GLN A 225 -5.77 3.54 4.24
N THR A 226 -5.17 2.57 3.57
CA THR A 226 -4.28 1.59 4.23
C THR A 226 -3.01 1.36 3.44
N VAL A 227 -1.88 1.29 4.12
CA VAL A 227 -0.58 0.99 3.53
C VAL A 227 0.03 -0.19 4.29
N ARG A 228 0.31 -1.29 3.58
CA ARG A 228 0.98 -2.48 4.10
C ARG A 228 2.30 -2.64 3.38
N LEU A 229 3.40 -2.34 4.08
CA LEU A 229 4.75 -2.38 3.52
C LEU A 229 5.56 -3.47 4.19
N TRP A 230 6.39 -4.14 3.41
CA TRP A 230 7.48 -4.92 3.98
C TRP A 230 8.65 -3.99 4.25
N THR A 231 9.29 -4.09 5.41
CA THR A 231 10.42 -3.24 5.83
C THR A 231 11.59 -4.11 6.23
N LEU A 232 12.78 -3.76 5.74
CA LEU A 232 14.03 -4.41 6.14
C LEU A 232 14.66 -3.65 7.31
N LEU A 233 14.88 -4.35 8.42
CA LEU A 233 15.46 -3.83 9.65
C LEU A 233 16.90 -4.35 9.78
N PRO A 234 17.91 -3.46 9.76
CA PRO A 234 19.30 -3.86 9.96
C PRO A 234 19.54 -4.31 11.40
N ARG A 235 20.54 -5.18 11.61
CA ARG A 235 20.98 -5.61 12.93
C ARG A 235 21.69 -4.45 13.65
N LEU A 236 21.39 -4.26 14.94
CA LEU A 236 22.08 -3.33 15.84
C LEU A 236 23.39 -3.92 16.39
#